data_AF-A0A183G1J2-F1
#
_entry.id   AF-A0A183G1J2-F1
#
_cell.length_a   1.000
_cell.length_b   1.000
_cell.length_c   1.000
_cell.angle_alpha   90.00
_cell.angle_beta   90.00
_cell.angle_gamma   90.00
#
_symmetry.space_group_name_H-M   'P 1'
#
loop_
_entity.id
_entity.type
_entity.pdbx_description
1 polymer ?
#
loop_
_entity_poly.entity_id
_entity_poly.type
_entity_poly.pdbx_seq_one_letter_code
_entity_poly.pdbx_strand_id
1 'polypeptide(L)'
;MLLTDCKQYFNTDDLYEVLRVELKKGYYKQSMKWHPDKADDESATKHATAKFQIITKAYQILSDAQKRILYDESGIVDDENVLDEESINVWRQVFKKVTAEDIKKFAEQYQGSADEVDDIVAAYNAWKGDMARIMDSVMCATYEDESRIKEIIDKKIGEGVLKATAKYKSSTSKVPFLLCKMLASFL
;
A
#
# COMPACT_ATOMS: atom_id res chain seq x y z
N MET A 1 6.42 -17.52 6.39
CA MET A 1 6.03 -16.51 5.38
C MET A 1 7.31 -16.07 4.71
N LEU A 2 7.53 -16.49 3.46
CA LEU A 2 8.81 -16.33 2.76
C LEU A 2 9.42 -14.92 2.87
N LEU A 3 8.64 -13.85 2.68
CA LEU A 3 9.16 -12.48 2.74
C LEU A 3 9.63 -12.08 4.15
N THR A 4 8.95 -12.56 5.20
CA THR A 4 9.39 -12.36 6.59
C THR A 4 10.70 -13.09 6.85
N ASP A 5 10.84 -14.30 6.31
CA ASP A 5 12.06 -15.09 6.43
C ASP A 5 13.21 -14.41 5.65
N CYS A 6 12.95 -13.84 4.47
CA CYS A 6 13.91 -13.01 3.74
C CYS A 6 14.41 -11.83 4.60
N LYS A 7 13.51 -11.10 5.28
CA LYS A 7 13.90 -10.01 6.18
C LYS A 7 14.79 -10.49 7.31
N GLN A 8 14.43 -11.62 7.94
CA GLN A 8 15.19 -12.17 9.06
C GLN A 8 16.60 -12.63 8.66
N TYR A 9 16.74 -13.31 7.52
CA TYR A 9 17.99 -13.99 7.16
C TYR A 9 18.87 -13.20 6.17
N PHE A 10 18.28 -12.31 5.37
CA PHE A 10 18.96 -11.52 4.34
C PHE A 10 18.77 -10.01 4.49
N ASN A 11 17.98 -9.55 5.47
CA ASN A 11 17.70 -8.13 5.71
C ASN A 11 17.07 -7.42 4.48
N THR A 12 16.26 -8.15 3.72
CA THR A 12 15.55 -7.64 2.54
C THR A 12 14.22 -8.39 2.36
N ASP A 13 13.19 -7.73 1.83
CA ASP A 13 11.96 -8.35 1.31
C ASP A 13 11.95 -8.47 -0.22
N ASP A 14 13.04 -8.09 -0.89
CA ASP A 14 13.17 -8.25 -2.34
C ASP A 14 13.83 -9.59 -2.70
N LEU A 15 13.09 -10.45 -3.41
CA LEU A 15 13.58 -11.73 -3.89
C LEU A 15 14.75 -11.57 -4.88
N TYR A 16 14.82 -10.46 -5.63
CA TYR A 16 15.94 -10.16 -6.52
C TYR A 16 17.21 -9.85 -5.74
N GLU A 17 17.12 -9.21 -4.57
CA GLU A 17 18.27 -8.95 -3.70
C GLU A 17 18.79 -10.24 -3.06
N VAL A 18 17.89 -11.15 -2.67
CA VAL A 18 18.25 -12.47 -2.11
C VAL A 18 19.10 -13.28 -3.11
N LEU A 19 18.68 -13.31 -4.38
CA LEU A 19 19.37 -14.06 -5.44
C LEU A 19 20.49 -13.26 -6.11
N ARG A 20 20.54 -11.93 -5.94
CA ARG A 20 21.34 -10.98 -6.74
C ARG A 20 20.83 -10.86 -8.18
N VAL A 21 21.24 -9.78 -8.85
CA VAL A 21 20.79 -9.35 -10.20
C VAL A 21 20.82 -10.46 -11.27
N GLU A 22 21.73 -11.42 -11.17
CA GLU A 22 21.82 -12.55 -12.11
C GLU A 22 21.14 -13.82 -11.55
N LEU A 23 19.85 -14.03 -11.80
CA LEU A 23 19.04 -15.16 -11.28
C LEU A 23 19.75 -16.52 -11.20
N LYS A 24 20.19 -17.08 -12.33
CA LYS A 24 20.81 -18.43 -12.38
C LYS A 24 22.19 -18.48 -11.70
N LYS A 25 23.03 -17.49 -11.97
CA LYS A 25 24.40 -17.44 -11.41
C LYS A 25 24.37 -17.11 -9.91
N GLY A 26 23.43 -16.27 -9.52
CA GLY A 26 23.16 -15.84 -8.17
C GLY A 26 22.65 -16.98 -7.30
N TYR A 27 21.64 -17.71 -7.78
CA TYR A 27 21.19 -18.96 -7.18
C TYR A 27 22.36 -19.93 -6.96
N TYR A 28 23.12 -20.24 -8.02
CA TYR A 28 24.26 -21.15 -7.91
C TYR A 28 25.29 -20.71 -6.85
N LYS A 29 25.69 -19.43 -6.86
CA LYS A 29 26.65 -18.88 -5.88
C LYS A 29 26.13 -18.94 -4.45
N GLN A 30 24.86 -18.60 -4.24
CA GLN A 30 24.24 -18.55 -2.90
C GLN A 30 23.96 -19.96 -2.37
N SER A 31 23.50 -20.90 -3.21
CA SER A 31 23.33 -22.31 -2.86
C SER A 31 24.64 -22.96 -2.45
N MET A 32 25.76 -22.65 -3.13
CA MET A 32 27.08 -23.15 -2.73
C MET A 32 27.62 -22.52 -1.45
N LYS A 33 27.18 -21.30 -1.11
CA LYS A 33 27.59 -20.58 0.10
C LYS A 33 26.86 -21.09 1.35
N TRP A 34 25.58 -21.38 1.21
CA TRP A 34 24.70 -21.78 2.31
C TRP A 34 24.33 -23.26 2.28
N HIS A 35 25.15 -24.09 1.63
CA HIS A 35 24.94 -25.54 1.63
C HIS A 35 25.19 -26.11 3.05
N PRO A 36 24.28 -26.95 3.59
CA PRO A 36 24.41 -27.48 4.95
C PRO A 36 25.72 -28.26 5.18
N ASP A 37 26.25 -28.96 4.17
CA ASP A 37 27.53 -29.69 4.24
C ASP A 37 28.77 -28.82 4.53
N LYS A 38 28.68 -27.49 4.42
CA LYS A 38 29.79 -26.57 4.72
C LYS A 38 29.74 -25.98 6.13
N ALA A 39 28.78 -26.39 6.96
CA ALA A 39 28.63 -25.90 8.31
C ALA A 39 29.47 -26.70 9.31
N ASP A 40 30.18 -26.01 10.20
CA ASP A 40 31.09 -26.62 11.17
C ASP A 40 30.37 -27.14 12.43
N ASP A 41 29.15 -26.65 12.70
CA ASP A 41 28.35 -27.04 13.87
C ASP A 41 26.83 -27.09 13.57
N GLU A 42 26.05 -27.62 14.52
CA GLU A 42 24.60 -27.83 14.38
C GLU A 42 23.82 -26.50 14.24
N SER A 43 24.29 -25.42 14.86
CA SER A 43 23.64 -24.11 14.82
C SER A 43 23.85 -23.44 13.45
N ALA A 44 25.09 -23.49 12.96
CA ALA A 44 25.47 -23.08 11.61
C ALA A 44 24.73 -23.91 10.55
N THR A 45 24.55 -25.21 10.79
CA THR A 45 23.80 -26.10 9.89
C THR A 45 22.33 -25.69 9.77
N LYS A 46 21.66 -25.40 10.90
CA LYS A 46 20.27 -24.92 10.91
C LYS A 46 20.13 -23.59 10.17
N HIS A 47 21.04 -22.65 10.44
CA HIS A 47 21.04 -21.34 9.80
C HIS A 47 21.34 -21.41 8.28
N ALA A 48 22.27 -22.26 7.86
CA ALA A 48 22.55 -22.52 6.45
C ALA A 48 21.35 -23.16 5.75
N THR A 49 20.71 -24.14 6.39
CA THR A 49 19.50 -24.82 5.87
C THR A 49 18.35 -23.83 5.66
N ALA A 50 18.08 -22.96 6.63
CA ALA A 50 17.03 -21.94 6.50
C ALA A 50 17.32 -20.98 5.32
N LYS A 51 18.55 -20.49 5.21
CA LYS A 51 18.96 -19.64 4.07
C LYS A 51 18.84 -20.36 2.73
N PHE A 52 19.24 -21.62 2.67
CA PHE A 52 19.15 -22.44 1.47
C PHE A 52 17.70 -22.65 1.01
N GLN A 53 16.79 -22.92 1.96
CA GLN A 53 15.36 -23.05 1.67
C GLN A 53 14.78 -21.75 1.10
N ILE A 54 15.12 -20.60 1.69
CA ILE A 54 14.69 -19.28 1.21
C ILE A 54 15.20 -19.02 -0.21
N ILE A 55 16.50 -19.26 -0.46
CA ILE A 55 17.12 -19.11 -1.79
C ILE A 55 16.42 -20.00 -2.83
N THR A 56 16.10 -21.25 -2.45
CA THR A 56 15.43 -22.21 -3.33
C THR A 56 14.02 -21.76 -3.68
N LYS A 57 13.24 -21.32 -2.69
CA LYS A 57 11.88 -20.78 -2.90
C LYS A 57 11.90 -19.50 -3.74
N ALA A 58 12.81 -18.57 -3.45
CA ALA A 58 12.99 -17.35 -4.23
C ALA A 58 13.29 -17.66 -5.70
N TYR A 59 14.17 -18.64 -5.97
CA TYR A 59 14.47 -19.06 -7.33
C TYR A 59 13.28 -19.73 -8.01
N GLN A 60 12.51 -20.57 -7.32
CA GLN A 60 11.30 -21.18 -7.87
C GLN A 60 10.29 -20.13 -8.34
N ILE A 61 10.09 -19.07 -7.56
CA ILE A 61 9.17 -17.97 -7.91
C ILE A 61 9.70 -17.15 -9.09
N LEU A 62 10.97 -16.74 -9.04
CA LEU A 62 11.54 -15.84 -10.05
C LEU A 62 11.94 -16.54 -11.36
N SER A 63 12.13 -17.87 -11.33
CA SER A 63 12.44 -18.66 -12.54
C SER A 63 11.20 -18.97 -13.38
N ASP A 64 10.03 -19.02 -12.76
CA ASP A 64 8.73 -19.20 -13.42
C ASP A 64 8.21 -17.84 -13.90
N ALA A 65 7.96 -17.71 -15.21
CA ALA A 65 7.57 -16.44 -15.81
C ALA A 65 6.25 -15.90 -15.25
N GLN A 66 5.28 -16.76 -14.94
CA GLN A 66 3.97 -16.34 -14.44
C GLN A 66 4.04 -15.97 -12.96
N LYS A 67 4.74 -16.77 -12.14
CA LYS A 67 4.96 -16.46 -10.72
C LYS A 67 5.80 -15.19 -10.54
N ARG A 68 6.78 -14.98 -11.43
CA ARG A 68 7.56 -13.75 -11.48
C ARG A 68 6.68 -12.54 -11.81
N ILE A 69 5.81 -12.62 -12.82
CA ILE A 69 4.87 -11.53 -13.12
C ILE A 69 3.97 -11.24 -11.91
N LEU A 70 3.43 -12.27 -11.25
CA LEU A 70 2.61 -12.09 -10.06
C LEU A 70 3.37 -11.41 -8.93
N TYR A 71 4.63 -11.81 -8.69
CA TYR A 71 5.50 -11.16 -7.72
C TYR A 71 5.79 -9.70 -8.10
N ASP A 72 6.17 -9.44 -9.35
CA ASP A 72 6.48 -8.09 -9.85
C ASP A 72 5.25 -7.16 -9.81
N GLU A 73 4.04 -7.69 -10.00
CA GLU A 73 2.79 -6.91 -9.99
C GLU A 73 2.22 -6.68 -8.58
N SER A 74 2.27 -7.69 -7.71
CA SER A 74 1.61 -7.65 -6.40
C SER A 74 2.55 -7.36 -5.24
N GLY A 75 3.86 -7.62 -5.40
CA GLY A 75 4.83 -7.62 -4.31
C GLY A 75 4.60 -8.71 -3.26
N ILE A 76 3.67 -9.64 -3.50
CA ILE A 76 3.27 -10.68 -2.56
C ILE A 76 3.77 -12.04 -3.07
N VAL A 77 4.18 -12.88 -2.14
CA VAL A 77 4.49 -14.28 -2.40
C VAL A 77 3.44 -15.15 -1.72
N ASP A 78 2.70 -15.92 -2.50
CA ASP A 78 1.83 -16.96 -1.98
C ASP A 78 2.71 -18.16 -1.57
N ASP A 79 2.93 -18.34 -0.26
CA ASP A 79 3.79 -19.40 0.31
C ASP A 79 3.05 -20.76 0.35
N GLU A 80 1.73 -20.71 0.26
CA GLU A 80 0.85 -21.86 0.08
C GLU A 80 0.27 -21.72 -1.33
N ASN A 81 0.34 -22.72 -2.21
CA ASN A 81 -0.33 -22.61 -3.52
C ASN A 81 -1.86 -22.67 -3.31
N VAL A 82 -2.47 -21.65 -2.69
CA VAL A 82 -3.89 -21.64 -2.30
C VAL A 82 -4.76 -21.43 -3.53
N LEU A 83 -4.22 -20.74 -4.55
CA LEU A 83 -4.92 -20.46 -5.79
C LEU A 83 -4.21 -21.18 -6.94
N ASP A 84 -4.96 -22.02 -7.65
CA ASP A 84 -4.49 -22.60 -8.90
C ASP A 84 -4.40 -21.54 -10.00
N GLU A 85 -3.63 -21.86 -11.05
CA GLU A 85 -3.36 -20.96 -12.17
C GLU A 85 -4.63 -20.48 -12.87
N GLU A 86 -5.64 -21.34 -12.92
CA GLU A 86 -6.94 -21.04 -13.52
C GLU A 86 -7.71 -20.01 -12.70
N SER A 87 -7.72 -20.15 -11.37
CA SER A 87 -8.34 -19.20 -10.44
C SER A 87 -7.71 -17.80 -10.52
N ILE A 88 -6.39 -17.72 -10.61
CA ILE A 88 -5.65 -16.45 -10.77
C ILE A 88 -6.03 -15.79 -12.10
N ASN A 89 -6.15 -16.57 -13.17
CA ASN A 89 -6.50 -16.05 -14.49
C ASN A 89 -7.95 -15.57 -14.56
N VAL A 90 -8.88 -16.31 -13.94
CA VAL A 90 -10.28 -15.86 -13.77
C VAL A 90 -10.33 -14.56 -12.98
N TRP A 91 -9.58 -14.45 -11.88
CA TRP A 91 -9.55 -13.24 -11.08
C TRP A 91 -9.00 -12.04 -11.87
N ARG A 92 -7.96 -12.23 -12.69
CA ARG A 92 -7.43 -11.20 -13.61
C ARG A 92 -8.41 -10.80 -14.73
N GLN A 93 -9.24 -11.73 -15.20
CA GLN A 93 -10.27 -11.45 -16.20
C GLN A 93 -11.46 -10.69 -15.61
N VAL A 94 -11.85 -11.04 -14.38
CA VAL A 94 -12.95 -10.40 -13.65
C VAL A 94 -12.53 -9.01 -13.15
N PHE A 95 -11.35 -8.90 -12.54
CA PHE A 95 -10.76 -7.67 -12.06
C PHE A 95 -9.73 -7.16 -13.07
N LYS A 96 -10.21 -6.36 -14.03
CA LYS A 96 -9.34 -5.68 -15.00
C LYS A 96 -8.27 -4.85 -14.27
N LYS A 97 -7.05 -4.86 -14.79
CA LYS A 97 -5.94 -4.08 -14.25
C LYS A 97 -6.33 -2.61 -14.21
N VAL A 98 -6.44 -2.05 -13.01
CA VAL A 98 -6.70 -0.62 -12.80
C VAL A 98 -5.50 0.15 -13.32
N THR A 99 -5.71 0.97 -14.34
CA THR A 99 -4.66 1.85 -14.86
C THR A 99 -4.66 3.18 -14.12
N ALA A 100 -3.55 3.91 -14.17
CA ALA A 100 -3.49 5.26 -13.63
C ALA A 100 -4.53 6.19 -14.27
N GLU A 101 -4.90 5.95 -15.52
CA GLU A 101 -5.97 6.67 -16.22
C GLU A 101 -7.36 6.34 -15.67
N ASP A 102 -7.61 5.07 -15.30
CA ASP A 102 -8.86 4.67 -14.67
C ASP A 102 -9.04 5.30 -13.29
N ILE A 103 -7.95 5.41 -12.51
CA ILE A 103 -7.95 6.10 -11.21
C ILE A 103 -8.30 7.58 -11.39
N LYS A 104 -7.71 8.25 -12.39
CA LYS A 104 -8.00 9.66 -12.67
C LYS A 104 -9.44 9.87 -13.09
N LYS A 105 -9.94 9.06 -14.03
CA LYS A 105 -11.35 9.11 -14.48
C LYS A 105 -12.31 8.87 -13.32
N PHE A 106 -11.98 7.92 -12.45
CA PHE A 106 -12.77 7.68 -11.24
C PHE A 106 -12.78 8.89 -10.32
N ALA A 107 -11.61 9.49 -10.03
CA ALA A 107 -11.51 10.69 -9.20
C ALA A 107 -12.30 11.87 -9.78
N GLU A 108 -12.22 12.10 -11.09
CA GLU A 108 -12.96 13.14 -11.81
C GLU A 108 -14.48 12.92 -11.76
N GLN A 109 -14.94 11.66 -11.79
CA GLN A 109 -16.36 11.31 -11.69
C GLN A 109 -16.88 11.38 -10.26
N TYR A 110 -16.04 11.03 -9.28
CA TYR A 110 -16.41 11.02 -7.87
C TYR A 110 -16.45 12.44 -7.30
N GLN A 111 -15.47 13.28 -7.59
CA GLN A 111 -15.43 14.66 -7.07
C GLN A 111 -16.62 15.49 -7.60
N GLY A 112 -17.41 16.05 -6.69
CA GLY A 112 -18.63 16.80 -6.97
C GLY A 112 -19.88 15.94 -7.20
N SER A 113 -19.76 14.62 -7.13
CA SER A 113 -20.89 13.69 -7.29
C SER A 113 -21.80 13.64 -6.06
N ALA A 114 -22.98 13.02 -6.20
CA ALA A 114 -23.85 12.75 -5.07
C ALA A 114 -23.19 11.79 -4.06
N ASP A 115 -22.44 10.81 -4.55
CA ASP A 115 -21.75 9.80 -3.72
C ASP A 115 -20.71 10.46 -2.81
N GLU A 116 -19.94 11.42 -3.34
CA GLU A 116 -18.99 12.19 -2.52
C GLU A 116 -19.71 12.98 -1.44
N VAL A 117 -20.84 13.62 -1.76
CA VAL A 117 -21.61 14.39 -0.79
C VAL A 117 -22.14 13.48 0.33
N ASP A 118 -22.63 12.29 -0.01
CA ASP A 118 -23.11 11.31 0.96
C ASP A 118 -21.97 10.78 1.84
N ASP A 119 -20.80 10.50 1.27
CA ASP A 119 -19.61 10.10 2.00
C ASP A 119 -19.10 11.20 2.94
N ILE A 120 -19.09 12.47 2.49
CA ILE A 120 -18.76 13.63 3.33
C ILE A 120 -19.74 13.76 4.50
N VAL A 121 -21.04 13.58 4.25
CA VAL A 121 -22.08 13.62 5.30
C VAL A 121 -21.87 12.48 6.30
N ALA A 122 -21.57 11.27 5.82
CA ALA A 122 -21.27 10.12 6.68
C ALA A 122 -20.01 10.36 7.53
N ALA A 123 -18.92 10.83 6.91
CA ALA A 123 -17.67 11.17 7.58
C ALA A 123 -17.86 12.30 8.60
N TYR A 124 -18.64 13.33 8.27
CA TYR A 124 -18.95 14.43 9.18
C TYR A 124 -19.67 13.94 10.43
N ASN A 125 -20.66 13.05 10.27
CA ASN A 125 -21.39 12.46 11.38
C ASN A 125 -20.50 11.53 12.23
N ALA A 126 -19.68 10.70 11.60
CA ALA A 126 -18.74 9.81 12.28
C ALA A 126 -17.71 10.57 13.12
N TRP A 127 -17.15 11.65 12.55
CA TRP A 127 -16.07 12.42 13.16
C TRP A 127 -16.52 13.72 13.83
N LYS A 128 -17.84 13.94 13.94
CA LYS A 128 -18.47 15.09 14.60
C LYS A 128 -17.92 16.43 14.07
N GLY A 129 -17.68 16.52 12.77
CA GLY A 129 -17.17 17.73 12.12
C GLY A 129 -15.67 18.01 12.31
N ASP A 130 -14.88 16.99 12.67
CA ASP A 130 -13.41 17.08 12.64
C ASP A 130 -12.90 17.07 11.19
N MET A 131 -12.47 18.22 10.69
CA MET A 131 -12.08 18.36 9.28
C MET A 131 -10.88 17.48 8.91
N ALA A 132 -9.87 17.35 9.78
CA ALA A 132 -8.71 16.54 9.48
C ALA A 132 -9.10 15.06 9.24
N ARG A 133 -9.96 14.52 10.12
CA ARG A 133 -10.45 13.14 9.98
C ARG A 133 -11.40 12.95 8.81
N ILE A 134 -12.19 13.97 8.48
CA ILE A 134 -13.06 13.92 7.30
C ILE A 134 -12.20 13.86 6.03
N MET A 135 -11.20 14.73 5.91
CA MET A 135 -10.27 14.72 4.77
C MET A 135 -9.55 13.37 4.63
N ASP A 136 -9.12 12.77 5.75
CA ASP A 136 -8.47 11.45 5.74
C ASP A 136 -9.43 10.29 5.38
N SER A 137 -10.75 10.50 5.51
CA SER A 137 -11.76 9.45 5.28
C SER A 137 -12.41 9.53 3.90
N VAL A 138 -12.49 10.72 3.30
CA VAL A 138 -13.16 10.95 2.02
C VAL A 138 -12.23 10.51 0.88
N MET A 139 -12.79 9.73 -0.05
CA MET A 139 -12.02 9.20 -1.17
C MET A 139 -11.57 10.34 -2.10
N CYS A 140 -10.34 10.23 -2.64
CA CYS A 140 -9.80 11.23 -3.57
C CYS A 140 -9.73 12.67 -3.01
N ALA A 141 -9.75 12.86 -1.69
CA ALA A 141 -9.58 14.15 -1.06
C ALA A 141 -8.10 14.45 -0.83
N THR A 142 -7.66 15.65 -1.22
CA THR A 142 -6.33 16.18 -0.93
C THR A 142 -6.44 17.44 -0.08
N TYR A 143 -5.34 17.93 0.49
CA TYR A 143 -5.35 19.17 1.28
C TYR A 143 -5.84 20.40 0.47
N GLU A 144 -5.76 20.35 -0.85
CA GLU A 144 -6.23 21.42 -1.75
C GLU A 144 -7.75 21.47 -1.84
N ASP A 145 -8.43 20.34 -1.57
CA ASP A 145 -9.88 20.20 -1.65
C ASP A 145 -10.62 20.69 -0.40
N GLU A 146 -9.90 21.09 0.67
CA GLU A 146 -10.51 21.46 1.95
C GLU A 146 -11.56 22.57 1.79
N SER A 147 -11.29 23.57 0.94
CA SER A 147 -12.23 24.66 0.68
C SER A 147 -13.53 24.15 0.04
N ARG A 148 -13.43 23.27 -0.95
CA ARG A 148 -14.57 22.69 -1.68
C ARG A 148 -15.41 21.81 -0.75
N ILE A 149 -14.77 20.97 0.05
CA ILE A 149 -15.46 20.09 1.01
C ILE A 149 -16.14 20.91 2.10
N LYS A 150 -15.53 22.01 2.56
CA LYS A 150 -16.18 22.96 3.47
C LYS A 150 -17.43 23.59 2.86
N GLU A 151 -17.38 24.02 1.60
CA GLU A 151 -18.55 24.55 0.90
C GLU A 151 -19.70 23.53 0.84
N ILE A 152 -19.39 22.25 0.60
CA ILE A 152 -20.38 21.16 0.61
C ILE A 152 -20.99 21.00 2.02
N ILE A 153 -20.16 20.97 3.06
CA ILE A 153 -20.63 20.84 4.44
C ILE A 153 -21.49 22.05 4.85
N ASP A 154 -21.05 23.26 4.54
CA ASP A 154 -21.78 24.50 4.85
C ASP A 154 -23.14 24.53 4.15
N LYS A 155 -23.19 24.09 2.88
CA LYS A 155 -24.45 23.91 2.15
C LYS A 155 -25.36 22.90 2.85
N LYS A 156 -24.85 21.74 3.27
CA LYS A 156 -25.62 20.71 3.98
C LYS A 156 -26.07 21.13 5.38
N ILE A 157 -25.33 22.01 6.04
CA ILE A 157 -25.76 22.65 7.29
C ILE A 157 -26.91 23.64 7.00
N GLY A 158 -26.80 24.44 5.94
CA GLY A 158 -27.83 25.38 5.50
C GLY A 158 -29.14 24.69 5.09
N GLU A 159 -29.05 23.51 4.45
CA GLU A 159 -30.19 22.65 4.12
C GLU A 159 -30.79 21.94 5.35
N GLY A 160 -30.13 22.00 6.51
CA GLY A 160 -30.58 21.35 7.75
C GLY A 160 -30.29 19.84 7.82
N VAL A 161 -29.57 19.28 6.85
CA VAL A 161 -29.14 17.88 6.82
C VAL A 161 -28.08 17.61 7.89
N LEU A 162 -27.12 18.53 8.03
CA LEU A 162 -26.06 18.47 9.03
C LEU A 162 -26.27 19.50 10.14
N LYS A 163 -25.83 19.18 11.36
CA LYS A 163 -25.80 20.12 12.48
C LYS A 163 -24.39 20.66 12.69
N ALA A 164 -24.23 21.97 12.72
CA ALA A 164 -22.95 22.61 12.96
C ALA A 164 -22.39 22.24 14.35
N THR A 165 -21.26 21.54 14.40
CA THR A 165 -20.61 21.15 15.66
C THR A 165 -19.62 22.22 16.13
N ALA A 166 -19.31 22.23 17.43
CA ALA A 166 -18.29 23.12 17.98
C ALA A 166 -16.92 22.89 17.32
N LYS A 167 -16.61 21.62 17.02
CA LYS A 167 -15.35 21.21 16.40
C LYS A 167 -15.23 21.72 14.95
N TYR A 168 -16.31 21.62 14.18
CA TYR A 168 -16.34 22.17 12.82
C TYR A 168 -16.23 23.70 12.81
N LYS A 169 -16.87 24.39 13.77
CA LYS A 169 -16.72 25.85 13.92
C LYS A 169 -15.29 26.27 14.26
N SER A 170 -14.58 25.47 15.06
CA SER A 170 -13.17 25.72 15.39
C SER A 170 -12.19 25.37 14.26
N SER A 171 -12.58 24.54 13.29
CA SER A 171 -11.77 24.27 12.09
C SER A 171 -12.03 25.27 10.95
N THR A 172 -13.13 26.04 11.02
CA THR A 172 -13.45 27.15 10.12
C THR A 172 -13.07 28.53 10.66
N SER A 173 -12.75 28.65 11.96
CA SER A 173 -12.16 29.90 12.46
C SER A 173 -10.90 30.18 11.67
N LYS A 174 -10.94 31.23 10.85
CA LYS A 174 -9.83 31.77 10.07
C LYS A 174 -8.58 31.77 10.95
N VAL A 175 -7.79 30.71 10.90
CA VAL A 175 -6.43 30.77 11.39
C VAL A 175 -5.79 31.70 10.38
N PRO A 176 -5.35 32.92 10.77
CA PRO A 176 -4.57 33.74 9.87
C PRO A 176 -3.43 32.85 9.39
N PHE A 177 -3.17 32.88 8.09
CA PHE A 177 -2.09 32.20 7.39
C PHE A 177 -0.72 32.61 7.98
N LEU A 178 -0.44 32.19 9.22
CA LEU A 178 0.72 32.60 10.03
C LEU A 178 1.52 31.40 10.54
N LEU A 179 1.15 30.18 10.16
CA LEU A 179 1.91 28.97 10.50
C LEU A 179 2.64 28.32 9.31
N CYS A 180 2.85 29.08 8.22
CA CYS A 180 3.76 28.70 7.13
C CYS A 180 5.03 29.59 7.05
N LYS A 181 5.21 30.55 7.99
CA LYS A 181 6.39 31.44 8.03
C LYS A 181 7.52 30.98 8.96
N MET A 182 7.37 29.89 9.73
CA MET A 182 8.45 29.41 10.61
C MET A 182 9.39 28.39 9.96
N LEU A 183 9.06 27.83 8.79
CA LEU A 183 9.93 26.87 8.09
C LEU A 183 10.74 27.47 6.93
N ALA A 184 10.56 28.76 6.63
CA ALA A 184 11.30 29.46 5.57
C ALA A 184 12.42 30.39 6.07
N SER A 185 12.79 30.30 7.36
CA SER A 185 13.90 31.06 7.95
C SER A 185 15.09 30.20 8.38
N PHE A 186 15.11 28.91 7.98
CA PHE A 186 16.18 27.96 8.31
C PHE A 186 16.74 27.19 7.10
N LEU A 187 16.62 27.77 5.91
CA LEU A 187 17.44 27.43 4.73
C LEU A 187 17.81 28.72 3.99
#